data_AF-A0A6L5PCX1-F1
#
_entry.id   AF-A0A6L5PCX1-F1
#
_cell.length_a   1.000
_cell.length_b   1.000
_cell.length_c   1.000
_cell.angle_alpha   90.00
_cell.angle_beta   90.00
_cell.angle_gamma   90.00
#
_symmetry.space_group_name_H-M   'P 1'
#
loop_
_entity.id
_entity.type
_entity.pdbx_description
1 polymer ?
#
loop_
_entity_poly.entity_id
_entity_poly.type
_entity_poly.pdbx_seq_one_letter_code
_entity_poly.pdbx_strand_id
1 'polypeptide(L)'
;MIGIQTSVGRVMPVTIIALTTALTLAGCGQSESAEARNREAAVNAYNNHPAPPPAAVPVEVAATPAAPAAAETIATELPTAMSTPAVAAPTAAPQVKGATPPPAPAPQSPASPPPAAIVRAGLPAGPGRETVQRVCTSCHAIGMVTAKGRTADGWSEIIGRMIGLGLEASDEDLQTVHAYLTRELPPR
;
A
#
# COMPACT_ATOMS: atom_id res chain seq x y z
N MET A 1 5.07 -52.90 62.44
CA MET A 1 4.40 -53.97 61.66
C MET A 1 3.67 -53.26 60.51
N ILE A 2 4.36 -52.86 59.44
CA ILE A 2 4.66 -53.63 58.20
C ILE A 2 3.40 -54.26 57.59
N GLY A 3 3.03 -53.84 56.36
CA GLY A 3 1.89 -54.42 55.66
C GLY A 3 1.54 -53.94 54.23
N ILE A 4 2.53 -53.51 53.45
CA ILE A 4 2.71 -53.67 51.97
C ILE A 4 1.54 -53.36 50.99
N GLN A 5 1.82 -52.38 50.12
CA GLN A 5 1.24 -52.09 48.81
C GLN A 5 1.11 -53.30 47.87
N THR A 6 -0.02 -53.39 47.15
CA THR A 6 -0.07 -53.94 45.77
C THR A 6 -1.02 -53.10 44.92
N SER A 7 -0.42 -52.32 44.03
CA SER A 7 -1.04 -51.70 42.85
C SER A 7 -1.41 -52.79 41.83
N VAL A 8 -2.39 -52.51 40.96
CA VAL A 8 -2.43 -52.80 39.51
C VAL A 8 -3.90 -52.87 39.06
N GLY A 9 -4.26 -52.03 38.09
CA GLY A 9 -5.55 -52.11 37.41
C GLY A 9 -5.92 -50.88 36.59
N ARG A 10 -4.97 -50.23 35.92
CA ARG A 10 -5.24 -49.12 35.00
C ARG A 10 -5.77 -49.69 33.68
N VAL A 11 -7.08 -49.92 33.61
CA VAL A 11 -7.80 -50.17 32.35
C VAL A 11 -8.22 -48.80 31.82
N MET A 12 -7.52 -48.30 30.80
CA MET A 12 -7.93 -47.13 30.03
C MET A 12 -8.17 -47.58 28.58
N PRO A 13 -9.40 -47.95 28.20
CA PRO A 13 -9.70 -48.25 26.81
C PRO A 13 -10.48 -47.10 26.14
N VAL A 14 -9.94 -46.61 25.02
CA VAL A 14 -10.73 -46.20 23.85
C VAL A 14 -11.66 -44.98 24.03
N THR A 15 -11.11 -43.80 24.32
CA THR A 15 -11.83 -42.52 24.09
C THR A 15 -10.95 -41.42 23.47
N ILE A 16 -9.65 -41.64 23.29
CA ILE A 16 -8.72 -40.57 22.86
C ILE A 16 -8.53 -40.49 21.33
N ILE A 17 -8.91 -41.51 20.55
CA ILE A 17 -8.61 -41.55 19.10
C ILE A 17 -9.69 -40.85 18.24
N ALA A 18 -10.82 -40.43 18.81
CA ALA A 18 -11.87 -39.74 18.04
C ALA A 18 -11.63 -38.23 17.83
N LEU A 19 -10.64 -37.61 18.50
CA LEU A 19 -10.42 -36.16 18.42
C LEU A 19 -9.48 -35.71 17.29
N THR A 20 -8.75 -36.62 16.62
CA THR A 20 -7.73 -36.21 15.63
C THR A 20 -8.25 -36.05 14.21
N THR A 21 -9.40 -36.65 13.85
CA THR A 21 -9.94 -36.57 12.48
C THR A 21 -10.78 -35.30 12.21
N ALA A 22 -11.12 -34.52 13.24
CA ALA A 22 -11.95 -33.31 13.08
C ALA A 22 -11.16 -32.06 12.63
N LEU A 23 -9.83 -32.10 12.59
CA LEU A 23 -9.00 -30.90 12.41
C LEU A 23 -8.66 -30.58 10.93
N THR A 24 -8.98 -31.46 9.98
CA THR A 24 -8.53 -31.27 8.58
C THR A 24 -9.52 -30.49 7.70
N LEU A 25 -10.77 -30.28 8.10
CA LEU A 25 -11.77 -29.51 7.33
C LEU A 25 -11.87 -28.01 7.70
N ALA A 26 -11.12 -27.54 8.71
CA ALA A 26 -11.19 -26.15 9.16
C ALA A 26 -10.35 -25.14 8.33
N GLY A 27 -9.50 -25.63 7.41
CA GLY A 27 -8.50 -24.79 6.73
C GLY A 27 -9.05 -23.82 5.68
N CYS A 28 -10.11 -24.17 4.94
CA CYS A 28 -10.63 -23.31 3.87
C CYS A 28 -11.45 -22.12 4.38
N GLY A 29 -12.17 -22.25 5.50
CA GLY A 29 -12.98 -21.15 6.04
C GLY A 29 -12.21 -20.12 6.89
N GLN A 30 -11.02 -20.50 7.38
CA GLN A 30 -10.23 -19.64 8.26
C GLN A 30 -9.48 -18.54 7.50
N SER A 31 -9.09 -18.79 6.25
CA SER A 31 -8.45 -17.79 5.38
C SER A 31 -9.45 -16.73 4.91
N GLU A 32 -10.61 -17.15 4.41
CA GLU A 32 -11.67 -16.22 3.95
C GLU A 32 -12.14 -15.29 5.09
N SER A 33 -12.21 -15.82 6.32
CA SER A 33 -12.54 -15.03 7.52
C SER A 33 -11.38 -14.18 8.04
N ALA A 34 -10.12 -14.50 7.74
CA ALA A 34 -9.00 -13.60 8.00
C ALA A 34 -8.98 -12.43 7.01
N GLU A 35 -9.24 -12.70 5.72
CA GLU A 35 -9.32 -11.67 4.67
C GLU A 35 -10.47 -10.70 4.93
N ALA A 36 -11.65 -11.19 5.33
CA ALA A 36 -12.78 -10.36 5.73
C ALA A 36 -12.44 -9.44 6.92
N ARG A 37 -11.73 -9.95 7.93
CA ARG A 37 -11.30 -9.15 9.09
C ARG A 37 -10.21 -8.14 8.75
N ASN A 38 -9.29 -8.47 7.85
CA ASN A 38 -8.28 -7.52 7.39
C ASN A 38 -8.92 -6.35 6.63
N ARG A 39 -9.94 -6.67 5.82
CA ARG A 39 -10.71 -5.69 5.06
C ARG A 39 -11.56 -4.79 5.95
N GLU A 40 -12.26 -5.35 6.94
CA GLU A 40 -13.02 -4.54 7.88
C GLU A 40 -12.09 -3.62 8.69
N ALA A 41 -10.91 -4.11 9.08
CA ALA A 41 -9.90 -3.32 9.76
C ALA A 41 -9.38 -2.17 8.89
N ALA A 42 -9.16 -2.40 7.60
CA ALA A 42 -8.77 -1.34 6.65
C ALA A 42 -9.85 -0.27 6.48
N VAL A 43 -11.12 -0.68 6.36
CA VAL A 43 -12.26 0.27 6.32
C VAL A 43 -12.34 1.08 7.62
N ASN A 44 -12.20 0.41 8.76
CA ASN A 44 -12.26 1.04 10.06
C ASN A 44 -11.09 2.00 10.29
N ALA A 45 -9.88 1.65 9.83
CA ALA A 45 -8.71 2.53 9.89
C ALA A 45 -8.94 3.80 9.06
N TYR A 46 -9.45 3.67 7.84
CA TYR A 46 -9.79 4.81 6.99
C TYR A 46 -10.85 5.72 7.62
N ASN A 47 -11.95 5.14 8.13
CA ASN A 47 -13.07 5.92 8.68
C ASN A 47 -12.77 6.58 10.03
N ASN A 48 -11.89 5.99 10.86
CA ASN A 48 -11.52 6.55 12.16
C ASN A 48 -10.27 7.44 12.10
N HIS A 49 -9.61 7.56 10.95
CA HIS A 49 -8.61 8.60 10.78
C HIS A 49 -9.33 9.94 10.67
N PRO A 50 -8.92 11.00 11.41
CA PRO A 50 -9.49 12.32 11.20
C PRO A 50 -9.32 12.67 9.72
N ALA A 51 -10.43 13.00 9.05
CA ALA A 51 -10.36 13.50 7.68
C ALA A 51 -9.29 14.59 7.62
N PRO A 52 -8.36 14.57 6.64
CA PRO A 52 -7.33 15.57 6.57
C PRO A 52 -8.01 16.95 6.56
N PRO A 53 -7.55 17.92 7.35
CA PRO A 53 -8.19 19.23 7.40
C PRO A 53 -8.28 19.78 5.97
N PRO A 54 -9.44 20.32 5.55
CA PRO A 54 -9.55 20.90 4.22
C PRO A 54 -8.57 22.07 4.13
N ALA A 55 -7.57 21.90 3.25
CA ALA A 55 -6.47 22.82 2.98
C ALA A 55 -5.33 22.88 4.02
N ALA A 56 -4.29 22.08 3.77
CA ALA A 56 -2.90 22.56 3.63
C ALA A 56 -1.97 21.35 3.40
N VAL A 57 -2.00 20.75 2.22
CA VAL A 57 -0.81 20.02 1.75
C VAL A 57 0.05 21.01 0.97
N PRO A 58 1.19 21.48 1.53
CA PRO A 58 2.18 22.20 0.73
C PRO A 58 2.65 21.28 -0.39
N VAL A 59 2.65 21.83 -1.61
CA VAL A 59 3.10 21.16 -2.83
C VAL A 59 4.63 21.11 -2.82
N GLU A 60 5.21 20.09 -2.18
CA GLU A 60 6.56 19.55 -2.42
C GLU A 60 6.66 18.30 -1.53
N VAL A 61 6.80 17.08 -2.06
CA VAL A 61 8.11 16.46 -2.32
C VAL A 61 8.02 15.50 -3.51
N ALA A 62 9.08 15.55 -4.30
CA ALA A 62 9.41 14.68 -5.42
C ALA A 62 9.14 13.19 -5.17
N ALA A 63 8.72 12.53 -6.25
CA ALA A 63 8.69 11.09 -6.36
C ALA A 63 10.09 10.51 -6.11
N THR A 64 10.27 9.82 -4.98
CA THR A 64 11.38 8.90 -4.79
C THR A 64 10.95 7.55 -5.38
N PRO A 65 11.69 6.96 -6.35
CA PRO A 65 11.36 5.63 -6.82
C PRO A 65 11.64 4.61 -5.71
N ALA A 66 10.61 3.85 -5.33
CA ALA A 66 10.78 2.64 -4.52
C ALA A 66 11.58 1.61 -5.33
N ALA A 67 12.78 1.29 -4.84
CA ALA A 67 13.55 0.12 -5.26
C ALA A 67 13.01 -1.15 -4.54
N PRO A 68 13.15 -2.34 -5.13
CA PRO A 68 12.46 -3.54 -4.67
C PRO A 68 13.07 -4.14 -3.40
N ALA A 69 12.20 -4.54 -2.46
CA ALA A 69 12.59 -5.35 -1.32
C ALA A 69 12.94 -6.78 -1.79
N ALA A 70 14.23 -7.10 -1.71
CA ALA A 70 14.71 -8.48 -1.66
C ALA A 70 14.57 -9.04 -0.23
N ALA A 71 14.39 -10.35 -0.16
CA ALA A 71 14.34 -11.17 1.04
C ALA A 71 15.58 -11.02 1.94
N GLU A 72 15.43 -11.26 3.26
CA GLU A 72 16.07 -12.40 3.97
C GLU A 72 15.95 -12.35 5.51
N THR A 73 15.69 -13.54 6.05
CA THR A 73 16.18 -14.20 7.29
C THR A 73 16.19 -13.55 8.69
N ILE A 74 15.68 -14.38 9.59
CA ILE A 74 15.78 -14.49 11.04
C ILE A 74 17.26 -14.58 11.49
N ALA A 75 17.69 -13.79 12.48
CA ALA A 75 18.68 -14.20 13.49
C ALA A 75 18.72 -13.20 14.67
N THR A 76 18.51 -13.76 15.86
CA THR A 76 18.86 -13.23 17.18
C THR A 76 20.36 -12.87 17.26
N GLU A 77 20.71 -12.03 18.24
CA GLU A 77 22.03 -11.83 18.89
C GLU A 77 22.61 -10.39 18.74
N LEU A 78 22.98 -9.80 19.88
CA LEU A 78 23.55 -8.47 20.16
C LEU A 78 24.79 -8.71 21.06
N PRO A 79 25.73 -7.75 21.22
CA PRO A 79 26.86 -7.42 20.35
C PRO A 79 28.23 -7.70 21.00
N THR A 80 29.32 -7.74 20.23
CA THR A 80 30.68 -7.44 20.72
C THR A 80 31.46 -6.64 19.68
N ALA A 81 31.62 -5.36 20.02
CA ALA A 81 32.77 -4.46 19.90
C ALA A 81 33.95 -4.76 18.92
N MET A 82 34.35 -3.65 18.26
CA MET A 82 35.70 -3.23 17.86
C MET A 82 36.25 -3.69 16.51
N SER A 83 36.33 -2.75 15.57
CA SER A 83 37.61 -2.16 15.09
C SER A 83 37.42 -1.48 13.74
N THR A 84 37.73 -0.18 13.68
CA THR A 84 38.03 0.52 12.43
C THR A 84 39.46 0.17 12.00
N PRO A 85 39.70 0.10 10.69
CA PRO A 85 40.72 0.99 10.15
C PRO A 85 40.25 1.72 8.88
N ALA A 86 40.56 3.02 8.85
CA ALA A 86 40.58 3.82 7.64
C ALA A 86 41.80 3.45 6.80
N VAL A 87 41.66 3.16 5.49
CA VAL A 87 42.64 3.46 4.44
C VAL A 87 41.97 3.45 3.04
N ALA A 88 42.23 4.54 2.30
CA ALA A 88 42.33 4.71 0.84
C ALA A 88 41.10 4.56 -0.09
N ALA A 89 40.81 5.70 -0.73
CA ALA A 89 40.11 5.80 -2.00
C ALA A 89 40.83 5.04 -3.13
N PRO A 90 40.08 4.43 -4.06
CA PRO A 90 40.58 4.16 -5.40
C PRO A 90 40.28 5.35 -6.33
N THR A 91 41.33 6.05 -6.71
CA THR A 91 41.43 6.78 -7.98
C THR A 91 41.32 5.79 -9.13
N ALA A 92 40.44 6.08 -10.12
CA ALA A 92 40.63 5.90 -11.56
C ALA A 92 39.33 5.48 -12.28
N ALA A 93 38.76 6.43 -13.01
CA ALA A 93 37.78 6.19 -14.07
C ALA A 93 38.47 5.56 -15.30
N PRO A 94 37.85 4.59 -15.99
CA PRO A 94 38.22 4.25 -17.35
C PRO A 94 37.77 5.37 -18.30
N GLN A 95 38.77 5.95 -18.95
CA GLN A 95 38.67 6.95 -20.01
C GLN A 95 37.86 6.37 -21.18
N VAL A 96 36.66 6.90 -21.45
CA VAL A 96 35.98 6.66 -22.72
C VAL A 96 36.64 7.53 -23.79
N LYS A 97 37.22 6.89 -24.79
CA LYS A 97 37.74 7.55 -25.98
C LYS A 97 36.57 8.05 -26.84
N GLY A 98 36.58 9.34 -27.14
CA GLY A 98 35.91 9.93 -28.30
C GLY A 98 34.38 9.84 -28.32
N ALA A 99 33.72 10.82 -27.71
CA ALA A 99 32.35 11.18 -28.06
C ALA A 99 32.37 12.59 -28.63
N THR A 100 32.08 12.71 -29.92
CA THR A 100 31.81 13.97 -30.61
C THR A 100 30.71 14.73 -29.86
N PRO A 101 30.83 16.05 -29.60
CA PRO A 101 29.75 16.79 -28.96
C PRO A 101 28.48 16.70 -29.82
N PRO A 102 27.29 16.52 -29.22
CA PRO A 102 26.05 16.58 -29.98
C PRO A 102 25.92 17.96 -30.63
N PRO A 103 25.36 18.08 -31.85
CA PRO A 103 25.14 19.38 -32.46
C PRO A 103 24.24 20.22 -31.55
N ALA A 104 24.58 21.50 -31.41
CA ALA A 104 23.80 22.46 -30.65
C ALA A 104 22.33 22.44 -31.13
N PRO A 105 21.34 22.57 -30.21
CA PRO A 105 19.94 22.57 -30.59
C PRO A 105 19.64 23.74 -31.54
N ALA A 106 18.97 23.44 -32.65
CA ALA A 106 18.50 24.42 -33.61
C ALA A 106 17.57 25.45 -32.94
N PRO A 107 17.49 26.70 -33.45
CA PRO A 107 16.60 27.72 -32.90
C PRO A 107 15.14 27.24 -32.89
N GLN A 108 14.54 27.24 -31.71
CA GLN A 108 13.18 26.78 -31.49
C GLN A 108 12.20 27.78 -32.12
N SER A 109 11.40 27.32 -33.10
CA SER A 109 10.26 28.07 -33.65
C SER A 109 9.31 28.50 -32.52
N PRO A 110 8.60 29.64 -32.67
CA PRO A 110 7.84 30.24 -31.59
C PRO A 110 6.78 29.30 -31.04
N ALA A 111 6.71 29.24 -29.71
CA ALA A 111 5.86 28.35 -28.93
C ALA A 111 4.38 28.46 -29.32
N SER A 112 3.75 27.31 -29.55
CA SER A 112 2.30 27.19 -29.61
C SER A 112 1.67 27.61 -28.27
N PRO A 113 0.42 28.12 -28.25
CA PRO A 113 -0.27 28.46 -27.01
C PRO A 113 -0.32 27.26 -26.06
N PRO A 114 -0.32 27.48 -24.73
CA PRO A 114 -0.35 26.38 -23.76
C PRO A 114 -1.59 25.52 -24.02
N PRO A 115 -1.46 24.18 -24.03
CA PRO A 115 -2.61 23.32 -24.28
C PRO A 115 -3.66 23.58 -23.20
N ALA A 116 -4.90 23.82 -23.62
CA ALA A 116 -6.06 23.72 -22.75
C ALA A 116 -5.94 22.40 -21.97
N ALA A 117 -6.10 22.46 -20.65
CA ALA A 117 -5.79 21.35 -19.76
C ALA A 117 -6.44 20.05 -20.29
N ILE A 118 -5.61 19.08 -20.67
CA ILE A 118 -6.10 17.83 -21.25
C ILE A 118 -6.96 17.14 -20.18
N VAL A 119 -8.27 17.08 -20.44
CA VAL A 119 -9.23 16.30 -19.65
C VAL A 119 -8.86 14.84 -19.85
N ARG A 120 -8.01 14.30 -18.99
CA ARG A 120 -7.74 12.87 -18.95
C ARG A 120 -9.00 12.19 -18.44
N ALA A 121 -9.66 11.43 -19.32
CA ALA A 121 -10.77 10.54 -19.03
C ALA A 121 -11.92 11.13 -18.17
N GLY A 122 -12.19 12.43 -18.29
CA GLY A 122 -13.28 13.10 -17.57
C GLY A 122 -12.94 13.59 -16.16
N LEU A 123 -11.68 13.51 -15.73
CA LEU A 123 -11.19 14.10 -14.48
C LEU A 123 -10.76 15.56 -14.71
N PRO A 124 -11.26 16.55 -13.92
CA PRO A 124 -10.80 17.92 -13.96
C PRO A 124 -9.29 18.05 -13.72
N ALA A 125 -8.64 19.08 -14.27
CA ALA A 125 -7.22 19.28 -14.00
C ALA A 125 -6.97 19.77 -12.57
N GLY A 126 -6.04 19.14 -11.86
CA GLY A 126 -5.68 19.54 -10.50
C GLY A 126 -4.72 18.56 -9.81
N PRO A 127 -4.08 18.98 -8.71
CA PRO A 127 -3.15 18.14 -7.96
C PRO A 127 -3.87 16.95 -7.33
N GLY A 128 -3.36 15.75 -7.57
CA GLY A 128 -3.97 14.48 -7.16
C GLY A 128 -4.76 13.76 -8.26
N ARG A 129 -4.94 14.36 -9.44
CA ARG A 129 -5.64 13.75 -10.58
C ARG A 129 -5.03 12.42 -10.99
N GLU A 130 -3.70 12.36 -11.09
CA GLU A 130 -2.97 11.16 -11.51
C GLU A 130 -3.09 10.04 -10.47
N THR A 131 -3.10 10.39 -9.18
CA THR A 131 -3.35 9.44 -8.08
C THR A 131 -4.76 8.87 -8.18
N VAL A 132 -5.78 9.72 -8.35
CA VAL A 132 -7.18 9.26 -8.54
C VAL A 132 -7.30 8.38 -9.78
N GLN A 133 -6.69 8.79 -10.90
CA GLN A 133 -6.68 8.00 -12.12
C GLN A 133 -6.06 6.62 -11.90
N ARG A 134 -4.96 6.51 -11.14
CA ARG A 134 -4.31 5.22 -10.86
C ARG A 134 -5.11 4.36 -9.89
N VAL A 135 -5.53 4.94 -8.76
CA VAL A 135 -6.19 4.24 -7.65
C VAL A 135 -7.58 3.78 -8.03
N CYS A 136 -8.39 4.66 -8.65
CA CYS A 136 -9.80 4.37 -8.90
C CYS A 136 -10.09 3.60 -10.19
N THR A 137 -9.09 3.35 -11.04
CA THR A 137 -9.27 2.52 -12.25
C THR A 137 -8.64 1.13 -12.17
N SER A 138 -8.23 0.70 -10.99
CA SER A 138 -7.78 -0.68 -10.77
C SER A 138 -8.91 -1.69 -11.01
N CYS A 139 -10.17 -1.32 -10.74
CA CYS A 139 -11.31 -2.24 -10.80
C CYS A 139 -12.43 -1.81 -11.76
N HIS A 140 -12.54 -0.54 -12.11
CA HIS A 140 -13.61 -0.06 -13.00
C HIS A 140 -13.25 1.22 -13.75
N ALA A 141 -14.05 1.58 -14.76
CA ALA A 141 -13.83 2.81 -15.52
C ALA A 141 -13.98 4.07 -14.64
N ILE A 142 -13.14 5.08 -14.90
CA ILE A 142 -13.16 6.35 -14.16
C ILE A 142 -14.47 7.13 -14.35
N GLY A 143 -15.18 6.88 -15.44
CA GLY A 143 -16.50 7.48 -15.71
C GLY A 143 -17.52 7.21 -14.61
N MET A 144 -17.43 6.09 -13.88
CA MET A 144 -18.31 5.83 -12.73
C MET A 144 -18.01 6.74 -11.53
N VAL A 145 -16.74 7.13 -11.35
CA VAL A 145 -16.33 8.08 -10.30
C VAL A 145 -16.81 9.47 -10.67
N THR A 146 -16.55 9.89 -11.90
CA THR A 146 -16.87 11.25 -12.39
C THR A 146 -18.35 11.42 -12.76
N ALA A 147 -19.19 10.39 -12.66
CA ALA A 147 -20.62 10.52 -12.95
C ALA A 147 -21.34 11.47 -11.97
N LYS A 148 -20.97 11.43 -10.69
CA LYS A 148 -21.60 12.23 -9.62
C LYS A 148 -20.55 12.84 -8.71
N GLY A 149 -20.74 14.11 -8.39
CA GLY A 149 -19.99 14.77 -7.32
C GLY A 149 -20.65 14.54 -5.96
N ARG A 150 -19.88 14.69 -4.88
CA ARG A 150 -20.32 14.41 -3.50
C ARG A 150 -19.69 15.39 -2.51
N THR A 151 -20.25 15.43 -1.31
CA THR A 151 -19.63 16.12 -0.17
C THR A 151 -18.36 15.39 0.27
N ALA A 152 -17.56 16.01 1.14
CA ALA A 152 -16.38 15.37 1.72
C ALA A 152 -16.74 14.03 2.41
N ASP A 153 -17.78 14.03 3.24
CA ASP A 153 -18.25 12.82 3.93
C ASP A 153 -18.76 11.78 2.93
N GLY A 154 -19.52 12.22 1.92
CA GLY A 154 -20.00 11.34 0.86
C GLY A 154 -18.87 10.69 0.08
N TRP A 155 -17.76 11.41 -0.17
CA TRP A 155 -16.56 10.82 -0.78
C TRP A 155 -15.84 9.86 0.15
N SER A 156 -15.75 10.17 1.44
CA SER A 156 -15.20 9.27 2.45
C SER A 156 -15.96 7.93 2.45
N GLU A 157 -17.29 7.97 2.47
CA GLU A 157 -18.11 6.76 2.40
C GLU A 157 -17.87 5.93 1.14
N ILE A 158 -17.71 6.57 -0.03
CA ILE A 158 -17.38 5.85 -1.27
C ILE A 158 -16.02 5.18 -1.17
N ILE A 159 -14.99 5.90 -0.72
CA ILE A 159 -13.63 5.37 -0.60
C ILE A 159 -13.59 4.22 0.39
N GLY A 160 -14.19 4.39 1.57
CA GLY A 160 -14.34 3.33 2.56
C GLY A 160 -15.05 2.09 2.00
N ARG A 161 -16.12 2.27 1.21
CA ARG A 161 -16.76 1.15 0.50
C ARG A 161 -15.81 0.48 -0.48
N MET A 162 -14.98 1.22 -1.21
CA MET A 162 -14.03 0.64 -2.17
C MET A 162 -12.92 -0.14 -1.46
N ILE A 163 -12.43 0.34 -0.30
CA ILE A 163 -11.52 -0.43 0.57
C ILE A 163 -12.21 -1.72 1.01
N GLY A 164 -13.48 -1.62 1.39
CA GLY A 164 -14.39 -2.74 1.64
C GLY A 164 -14.77 -3.56 0.40
N LEU A 165 -14.24 -3.28 -0.80
CA LEU A 165 -14.41 -4.08 -2.02
C LEU A 165 -13.10 -4.54 -2.68
N GLY A 166 -11.96 -3.97 -2.33
CA GLY A 166 -10.63 -4.53 -2.64
C GLY A 166 -9.60 -3.46 -2.91
N LEU A 167 -9.94 -2.20 -2.66
CA LEU A 167 -9.04 -1.10 -2.92
C LEU A 167 -7.86 -1.16 -1.96
N GLU A 168 -6.69 -1.40 -2.53
CA GLU A 168 -5.41 -1.34 -1.85
C GLU A 168 -4.69 -0.06 -2.29
N ALA A 169 -4.46 0.85 -1.35
CA ALA A 169 -3.72 2.09 -1.54
C ALA A 169 -3.10 2.50 -0.20
N SER A 170 -2.04 3.31 -0.25
CA SER A 170 -1.46 3.89 0.97
C SER A 170 -2.39 4.95 1.57
N ASP A 171 -2.25 5.21 2.88
CA ASP A 171 -3.01 6.28 3.55
C ASP A 171 -2.79 7.65 2.88
N GLU A 172 -1.56 7.95 2.46
CA GLU A 172 -1.18 9.16 1.71
C GLU A 172 -1.93 9.26 0.37
N ASP A 173 -2.02 8.15 -0.38
CA ASP A 173 -2.76 8.09 -1.65
C ASP A 173 -4.25 8.29 -1.39
N LEU A 174 -4.83 7.67 -0.35
CA LEU A 174 -6.24 7.80 0.01
C LEU A 174 -6.59 9.22 0.45
N GLN A 175 -5.71 9.90 1.18
CA GLN A 175 -5.86 11.31 1.54
C GLN A 175 -5.80 12.21 0.31
N THR A 176 -4.84 11.98 -0.58
CA THR A 176 -4.72 12.70 -1.86
C THR A 176 -5.97 12.53 -2.72
N VAL A 177 -6.50 11.30 -2.80
CA VAL A 177 -7.74 10.97 -3.52
C VAL A 177 -8.93 11.70 -2.91
N HIS A 178 -9.12 11.63 -1.58
CA HIS A 178 -10.23 12.29 -0.89
C HIS A 178 -10.20 13.81 -1.08
N ALA A 179 -9.02 14.43 -0.94
CA ALA A 179 -8.84 15.86 -1.13
C ALA A 179 -9.14 16.29 -2.57
N TYR A 180 -8.65 15.54 -3.57
CA TYR A 180 -8.93 15.83 -4.97
C TYR A 180 -10.43 15.68 -5.28
N LEU A 181 -11.06 14.57 -4.89
CA LEU A 181 -12.47 14.31 -5.20
C LEU A 181 -13.40 15.36 -4.56
N THR A 182 -13.10 15.77 -3.33
CA THR A 182 -13.86 16.81 -2.63
C THR A 182 -13.74 18.17 -3.31
N ARG A 183 -12.54 18.54 -3.76
CA ARG A 183 -12.27 19.83 -4.39
C ARG A 183 -12.80 19.89 -5.82
N GLU A 184 -12.54 18.86 -6.62
CA GLU A 184 -12.80 18.86 -8.06
C GLU A 184 -14.16 18.26 -8.45
N LEU A 185 -14.76 17.43 -7.59
CA LEU A 185 -16.07 16.81 -7.82
C LEU A 185 -17.03 17.07 -6.63
N PRO A 186 -17.36 18.35 -6.34
CA PRO A 186 -18.34 18.72 -5.31
C PRO A 186 -19.76 18.30 -5.69
N PRO A 187 -20.74 18.30 -4.76
CA PRO A 187 -22.12 17.88 -5.04
C PRO A 187 -22.72 18.57 -6.26
N ARG A 188 -23.30 17.78 -7.17
CA ARG A 188 -23.98 18.23 -8.39
C ARG A 188 -24.97 17.20 -8.92
#